data_AF-A0A4P6P9M0-F1
#
_entry.id   AF-A0A4P6P9M0-F1
#
_cell.length_a   1.000
_cell.length_b   1.000
_cell.length_c   1.000
_cell.angle_alpha   90.00
_cell.angle_beta   90.00
_cell.angle_gamma   90.00
#
_symmetry.space_group_name_H-M   'P 1'
#
loop_
_entity.id
_entity.type
_entity.pdbx_description
1 polymer ?
#
loop_
_entity_poly.entity_id
_entity_poly.type
_entity_poly.pdbx_seq_one_letter_code
_entity_poly.pdbx_strand_id
1 'polypeptide(L)'
;MKRFSCYLLLLIAFTTFAAPKITVKHQRSADNYARVQVSNETNAKLLCHVAIDGHKIKFKLQPFQTSQWFKATDSRFNHEHFSVWCDYLDLHPEHQDN
;
A
#
# COMPACT_ATOMS: atom_id res chain seq x y z
N MET A 1 29.95 -17.41 -43.89
CA MET A 1 28.71 -17.13 -43.13
C MET A 1 28.98 -17.43 -41.67
N LYS A 2 28.85 -16.47 -40.73
CA LYS A 2 28.75 -16.63 -39.25
C LYS A 2 29.25 -15.37 -38.51
N ARG A 3 28.58 -14.22 -38.59
CA ARG A 3 28.82 -13.06 -37.67
C ARG A 3 27.62 -12.10 -37.58
N PHE A 4 26.39 -12.59 -37.46
CA PHE A 4 25.22 -11.70 -37.25
C PHE A 4 24.12 -12.39 -36.44
N SER A 5 24.48 -13.00 -35.31
CA SER A 5 23.48 -13.63 -34.43
C SER A 5 23.92 -13.48 -32.98
N CYS A 6 23.75 -12.27 -32.42
CA CYS A 6 23.72 -12.05 -30.97
C CYS A 6 23.30 -10.63 -30.55
N TYR A 7 22.65 -9.83 -31.40
CA TYR A 7 22.24 -8.44 -31.04
C TYR A 7 20.72 -8.25 -30.89
N LEU A 8 19.90 -9.27 -31.15
CA LEU A 8 18.44 -9.12 -31.16
C LEU A 8 17.78 -9.35 -29.78
N LEU A 9 18.53 -9.77 -28.76
CA LEU A 9 17.97 -10.17 -27.45
C LEU A 9 17.94 -9.04 -26.39
N LEU A 10 18.32 -7.80 -26.72
CA LEU A 10 18.51 -6.73 -25.72
C LEU A 10 17.32 -5.77 -25.53
N LEU A 11 16.17 -5.99 -26.18
CA LEU A 11 15.05 -5.02 -26.21
C LEU A 11 13.83 -5.44 -25.38
N ILE A 12 14.01 -6.25 -24.34
CA ILE A 12 12.92 -6.47 -23.37
C ILE A 12 13.00 -5.33 -22.35
N ALA A 13 12.29 -4.23 -22.62
CA ALA A 13 12.13 -3.16 -21.65
C ALA A 13 11.20 -3.65 -20.54
N PHE A 14 11.73 -3.84 -19.32
CA PHE A 14 10.93 -4.14 -18.15
C PHE A 14 10.22 -2.87 -17.67
N THR A 15 8.89 -2.81 -17.81
CA THR A 15 8.08 -1.78 -17.15
C THR A 15 7.91 -2.17 -15.69
N THR A 16 8.58 -1.46 -14.78
CA THR A 16 8.38 -1.64 -13.33
C THR A 16 7.31 -0.68 -12.84
N PHE A 17 6.23 -1.20 -12.25
CA PHE A 17 5.29 -0.36 -11.50
C PHE A 17 5.90 -0.06 -10.13
N ALA A 18 6.08 1.22 -9.82
CA ALA A 18 6.56 1.66 -8.52
C ALA A 18 5.41 1.66 -7.51
N ALA A 19 5.68 1.36 -6.25
CA ALA A 19 4.69 1.54 -5.19
C ALA A 19 4.35 3.03 -5.01
N PRO A 20 3.09 3.36 -4.66
CA PRO A 20 2.69 4.75 -4.43
C PRO A 20 3.38 5.30 -3.17
N LYS A 21 3.68 6.61 -3.18
CA LYS A 21 4.25 7.29 -2.02
C LYS A 21 3.18 7.46 -0.93
N ILE A 22 3.39 6.82 0.21
CA ILE A 22 2.53 6.92 1.38
C ILE A 22 3.36 7.23 2.62
N THR A 23 2.73 7.86 3.61
CA THR A 23 3.28 8.01 4.96
C THR A 23 2.43 7.23 5.94
N VAL A 24 3.10 6.45 6.80
CA VAL A 24 2.45 5.63 7.83
C VAL A 24 2.81 6.19 9.21
N LYS A 25 1.80 6.60 9.97
CA LYS A 25 1.95 7.09 11.34
C LYS A 25 1.47 6.03 12.32
N HIS A 26 2.32 5.72 13.29
CA HIS A 26 2.00 4.82 14.39
C HIS A 26 1.83 5.61 15.68
N GLN A 27 0.83 5.26 16.48
CA GLN A 27 0.61 5.85 17.79
C GLN A 27 -0.08 4.84 18.71
N ARG A 28 -0.25 5.20 19.97
CA ARG A 28 -1.17 4.55 20.91
C ARG A 28 -2.43 5.39 21.12
N SER A 29 -3.57 4.74 21.31
CA SER A 29 -4.81 5.39 21.75
C SER A 29 -4.72 5.81 23.22
N ALA A 30 -5.71 6.57 23.70
CA ALA A 30 -5.84 6.89 25.12
C ALA A 30 -5.90 5.61 26.00
N ASP A 31 -6.59 4.57 25.52
CA ASP A 31 -6.67 3.27 26.21
C ASP A 31 -5.48 2.33 25.92
N ASN A 32 -4.35 2.87 25.46
CA ASN A 32 -3.09 2.15 25.24
C ASN A 32 -3.09 1.06 24.13
N TYR A 33 -4.07 1.05 23.22
CA TYR A 33 -4.04 0.18 22.04
C TYR A 33 -3.17 0.79 20.94
N ALA A 34 -2.36 -0.03 20.27
CA ALA A 34 -1.63 0.41 19.10
C ALA A 34 -2.59 0.79 17.97
N ARG A 35 -2.28 1.86 17.23
CA ARG A 35 -3.06 2.34 16.10
C ARG A 35 -2.17 2.85 14.99
N VAL A 36 -2.65 2.75 13.76
CA VAL A 36 -1.98 3.21 12.55
C VAL A 36 -2.87 4.12 11.72
N GLN A 37 -2.27 5.09 11.06
CA GLN A 37 -2.92 5.98 10.11
C GLN A 37 -2.05 6.10 8.85
N VAL A 38 -2.69 6.07 7.68
CA VAL A 38 -2.02 6.06 6.38
C VAL A 38 -2.40 7.33 5.63
N SER A 39 -1.40 8.07 5.15
CA SER A 39 -1.56 9.27 4.33
C SER A 39 -1.09 9.00 2.91
N ASN A 40 -1.92 9.35 1.93
CA ASN A 40 -1.56 9.33 0.52
C ASN A 40 -0.82 10.61 0.18
N GLU A 41 0.40 10.52 -0.34
CA GLU A 41 1.18 11.70 -0.77
C GLU A 41 1.17 11.88 -2.28
N THR A 42 0.35 11.11 -2.98
CA THR A 42 0.21 11.16 -4.44
C THR A 42 -1.09 11.86 -4.84
N ASN A 43 -1.15 12.25 -6.11
CA ASN A 43 -2.37 12.78 -6.73
C ASN A 43 -3.32 11.67 -7.24
N ALA A 44 -3.00 10.40 -7.02
CA ALA A 44 -3.79 9.26 -7.49
C ALA A 44 -4.66 8.69 -6.36
N LYS A 45 -5.78 8.05 -6.72
CA LYS A 45 -6.55 7.24 -5.77
C LYS A 45 -5.81 5.93 -5.52
N LEU A 46 -5.70 5.54 -4.25
CA LEU A 46 -5.02 4.30 -3.87
C LEU A 46 -6.03 3.29 -3.33
N LEU A 47 -5.78 2.02 -3.62
CA LEU A 47 -6.37 0.89 -2.90
C LEU A 47 -5.40 0.49 -1.80
N CYS A 48 -5.81 0.61 -0.55
CA CYS A 48 -4.99 0.31 0.60
C CYS A 48 -5.60 -0.82 1.42
N HIS A 49 -4.74 -1.51 2.17
CA HIS A 49 -5.18 -2.31 3.29
C HIS A 49 -4.25 -2.16 4.48
N VAL A 50 -4.84 -2.29 5.67
CA VAL A 50 -4.13 -2.41 6.93
C VAL A 50 -4.48 -3.79 7.49
N ALA A 51 -3.46 -4.59 7.79
CA ALA A 51 -3.62 -5.85 8.49
C ALA A 51 -3.07 -5.76 9.91
N ILE A 52 -3.87 -6.24 10.86
CA ILE A 52 -3.53 -6.33 12.29
C ILE A 52 -4.37 -7.44 12.91
N ASP A 53 -3.80 -8.20 13.84
CA ASP A 53 -4.53 -9.26 14.57
C ASP A 53 -5.21 -10.28 13.64
N GLY A 54 -4.54 -10.67 12.55
CA GLY A 54 -5.11 -11.59 11.54
C GLY A 54 -6.25 -11.03 10.69
N HIS A 55 -6.69 -9.79 10.93
CA HIS A 55 -7.74 -9.12 10.16
C HIS A 55 -7.13 -8.17 9.13
N LYS A 56 -7.68 -8.16 7.91
CA LYS A 56 -7.27 -7.24 6.83
C LYS A 56 -8.42 -6.30 6.50
N ILE A 57 -8.21 -5.01 6.75
CA ILE A 57 -9.18 -3.94 6.47
C ILE A 57 -8.77 -3.26 5.17
N LYS A 58 -9.57 -3.43 4.11
CA LYS A 58 -9.37 -2.77 2.81
C LYS A 58 -10.12 -1.44 2.76
N PHE A 59 -9.54 -0.44 2.11
CA PHE A 59 -10.18 0.86 1.92
C PHE A 59 -9.58 1.61 0.71
N LYS A 60 -10.37 2.51 0.11
CA LYS A 60 -9.90 3.46 -0.91
C LYS A 60 -9.37 4.71 -0.21
N LEU A 61 -8.20 5.19 -0.61
CA LEU A 61 -7.60 6.42 -0.08
C LEU A 61 -7.50 7.46 -1.20
N GLN A 62 -8.21 8.57 -1.02
CA GLN A 62 -8.27 9.64 -2.01
C GLN A 62 -6.90 10.38 -2.12
N PRO A 63 -6.65 11.10 -3.23
CA PRO A 63 -5.45 11.92 -3.41
C PRO A 63 -5.19 12.86 -2.24
N PHE A 64 -3.96 12.92 -1.74
CA PHE A 64 -3.55 13.80 -0.64
C PHE A 64 -4.39 13.68 0.66
N GLN A 65 -5.16 12.60 0.82
CA GLN A 65 -5.98 12.37 2.00
C GLN A 65 -5.29 11.45 2.99
N THR A 66 -5.75 11.55 4.24
CA THR A 66 -5.31 10.71 5.34
C THR A 66 -6.46 9.81 5.79
N SER A 67 -6.17 8.54 6.06
CA SER A 67 -7.16 7.59 6.52
C SER A 67 -7.65 7.92 7.93
N GLN A 68 -8.74 7.27 8.35
CA GLN A 68 -9.03 7.13 9.76
C GLN A 68 -7.93 6.34 10.49
N TRP A 69 -7.93 6.41 11.81
CA TRP A 69 -7.06 5.56 12.64
C TRP A 69 -7.60 4.13 12.67
N PHE A 70 -6.77 3.17 12.29
CA PHE A 70 -7.04 1.75 12.48
C PHE A 70 -6.39 1.30 13.77
N LYS A 71 -7.19 0.80 14.71
CA LYS A 71 -6.75 0.41 16.05
C LYS A 71 -6.65 -1.11 16.15
N ALA A 72 -5.67 -1.60 16.88
CA ALA A 72 -5.60 -3.00 17.28
C ALA A 72 -6.75 -3.34 18.24
N THR A 73 -7.12 -4.61 18.26
CA THR A 73 -8.15 -5.21 19.12
C THR A 73 -7.61 -5.54 20.52
N ASP A 74 -6.33 -5.89 20.62
CA ASP A 74 -5.63 -6.21 21.88
C ASP A 74 -4.49 -5.22 22.12
N SER A 75 -4.28 -4.84 23.39
CA SER A 75 -3.26 -3.86 23.82
C SER A 75 -1.83 -4.42 23.81
N ARG A 76 -1.68 -5.74 23.68
CA ARG A 76 -0.40 -6.43 23.53
C ARG A 76 0.25 -6.17 22.17
N PHE A 77 -0.54 -5.85 21.14
CA PHE A 77 0.00 -5.47 19.85
C PHE A 77 0.72 -4.12 19.89
N ASN A 78 1.73 -3.99 19.04
CA ASN A 78 2.54 -2.78 18.90
C ASN A 78 2.61 -2.36 17.41
N HIS A 79 3.41 -1.34 17.10
CA HIS A 79 3.54 -0.80 15.75
C HIS A 79 4.08 -1.81 14.72
N GLU A 80 4.91 -2.77 15.13
CA GLU A 80 5.54 -3.78 14.26
C GLU A 80 4.55 -4.84 13.78
N HIS A 81 3.41 -4.97 14.48
CA HIS A 81 2.39 -5.94 14.13
C HIS A 81 1.45 -5.45 13.02
N PHE A 82 1.52 -4.17 12.66
CA PHE A 82 0.75 -3.64 11.53
C PHE A 82 1.46 -3.96 10.21
N SER A 83 0.71 -4.50 9.27
CA SER A 83 1.13 -4.56 7.86
C SER A 83 0.27 -3.57 7.07
N VAL A 84 0.93 -2.60 6.43
CA VAL A 84 0.27 -1.60 5.59
C VAL A 84 0.73 -1.80 4.17
N TRP A 85 -0.22 -1.82 3.23
CA TRP A 85 0.06 -1.89 1.81
C TRP A 85 -0.93 -1.02 1.05
N CYS A 86 -0.42 -0.32 0.04
CA CYS A 86 -1.22 0.48 -0.87
C CYS A 86 -0.71 0.30 -2.29
N ASP A 87 -1.62 0.38 -3.24
CA ASP A 87 -1.31 0.37 -4.66
C ASP A 87 -2.26 1.31 -5.42
N TYR A 88 -1.92 1.65 -6.66
CA TYR A 88 -2.74 2.52 -7.49
C TYR A 88 -4.07 1.85 -7.79
N LEU A 89 -5.19 2.52 -7.51
CA LEU A 89 -6.53 1.97 -7.73
C LEU A 89 -6.76 1.56 -9.19
N ASP A 90 -6.13 2.26 -10.13
CA ASP A 90 -6.25 2.01 -11.57
C ASP A 90 -5.67 0.66 -12.01
N LEU A 91 -4.83 0.03 -11.17
CA LEU A 91 -4.28 -1.31 -11.41
C LEU A 91 -5.21 -2.43 -10.91
N HIS A 92 -6.30 -2.10 -10.22
CA HIS A 92 -7.25 -3.05 -9.60
C HIS A 92 -8.67 -2.76 -10.07
N PRO A 93 -9.01 -3.08 -11.35
CA PRO A 93 -10.30 -2.72 -11.96
C PRO A 93 -11.52 -3.25 -11.19
N GLU A 94 -11.40 -4.41 -10.54
CA GLU A 94 -12.45 -5.00 -9.70
C GLU A 94 -12.78 -4.17 -8.44
N HIS A 95 -11.94 -3.19 -8.10
CA HIS A 95 -12.14 -2.26 -7.00
C HIS A 95 -12.47 -0.83 -7.47
N GLN A 96 -12.51 -0.56 -8.78
CA GLN A 96 -12.83 0.79 -9.31
C GLN A 96 -14.27 1.18 -8.96
N ASP A 97 -15.21 0.25 -9.12
CA ASP A 97 -16.63 0.46 -8.85
C ASP A 97 -17.00 0.09 -7.40
N ASN A 98 -17.19 1.13 -6.61
CA ASN A 98 -17.90 1.17 -5.33
C ASN A 98 -18.12 2.64 -5.00
#